data_AF-A0A0T5Z4V2-F1
#
_entry.id   AF-A0A0T5Z4V2-F1
#
_cell.length_a   1.000
_cell.length_b   1.000
_cell.length_c   1.000
_cell.angle_alpha   90.00
_cell.angle_beta   90.00
_cell.angle_gamma   90.00
#
_symmetry.space_group_name_H-M   'P 1'
#
loop_
_entity.id
_entity.type
_entity.pdbx_description
1 polymer ?
#
loop_
_entity_poly.entity_id
_entity_poly.type
_entity_poly.pdbx_seq_one_letter_code
_entity_poly.pdbx_strand_id
1 'polypeptide(L)'
;MAENKDGQEKTEQPTAKRMSDSRRKGQVPRSRELNTMAVTLGGVITLVMMSGHFAKELRDIMSSGFTISRQEIFDVSSMLVRLTESLQSAFMMLLPYFLVMVVLAVASSVVLGGLAVS
;
A
#
# COMPACT_ATOMS: atom_id res chain seq x y z
N MET A 1 10.97 16.81 -48.22
CA MET A 1 9.61 16.28 -48.36
C MET A 1 8.77 16.78 -47.18
N ALA A 2 7.73 17.55 -47.47
CA ALA A 2 6.66 17.91 -46.53
C ALA A 2 5.69 16.71 -46.37
N GLU A 3 5.16 16.47 -45.16
CA GLU A 3 3.71 16.43 -44.80
C GLU A 3 3.48 15.07 -44.09
N ASN A 4 2.74 14.87 -42.99
CA ASN A 4 1.70 15.58 -42.23
C ASN A 4 1.90 15.19 -40.75
N LYS A 5 1.86 16.08 -39.75
CA LYS A 5 0.66 16.74 -39.20
C LYS A 5 -0.54 15.79 -39.02
N ASP A 6 -0.41 14.81 -38.14
CA ASP A 6 -1.56 14.11 -37.52
C ASP A 6 -1.61 14.40 -36.01
N GLY A 7 -1.31 15.66 -35.66
CA GLY A 7 -1.67 16.29 -34.38
C GLY A 7 -3.07 16.92 -34.44
N GLN A 8 -3.98 16.32 -35.20
CA GLN A 8 -5.39 16.70 -35.22
C GLN A 8 -6.08 15.84 -34.18
N GLU A 9 -6.57 16.44 -33.09
CA GLU A 9 -7.47 15.75 -32.18
C GLU A 9 -8.71 15.33 -32.97
N LYS A 10 -8.78 14.03 -33.31
CA LYS A 10 -9.94 13.44 -33.98
C LYS A 10 -11.12 13.51 -33.01
N THR A 11 -12.04 14.44 -33.28
CA THR A 11 -13.31 14.63 -32.55
C THR A 11 -14.36 13.55 -32.85
N GLU A 12 -14.10 12.71 -33.85
CA GLU A 12 -14.94 11.59 -34.28
C GLU A 12 -14.82 10.40 -33.33
N GLN A 13 -15.95 9.83 -32.93
CA GLN A 13 -15.94 8.63 -32.08
C GLN A 13 -15.29 7.44 -32.82
N PRO A 14 -14.50 6.61 -32.12
CA PRO A 14 -13.83 5.47 -32.74
C PRO A 14 -14.84 4.48 -33.31
N THR A 15 -14.63 4.06 -34.56
CA THR A 15 -15.48 3.08 -35.24
C THR A 15 -15.44 1.72 -34.54
N ALA A 16 -16.51 0.94 -34.65
CA ALA A 16 -16.64 -0.37 -33.99
C ALA A 16 -15.46 -1.32 -34.28
N LYS A 17 -14.93 -1.29 -35.51
CA LYS A 17 -13.74 -2.06 -35.93
C LYS A 17 -12.46 -1.61 -35.20
N ARG A 18 -12.30 -0.31 -34.96
CA ARG A 18 -11.17 0.24 -34.18
C ARG A 18 -11.26 -0.18 -32.71
N MET A 19 -12.44 -0.12 -32.10
CA MET A 19 -12.63 -0.60 -30.72
C MET A 19 -12.36 -2.11 -30.58
N SER A 20 -12.81 -2.93 -31.53
CA SER A 20 -12.53 -4.37 -31.52
C SER A 20 -11.03 -4.66 -31.69
N ASP A 21 -10.35 -3.91 -32.54
CA ASP A 21 -8.91 -4.06 -32.76
C ASP A 21 -8.09 -3.60 -31.55
N SER A 22 -8.48 -2.50 -30.88
CA SER A 22 -7.84 -2.05 -29.64
C SER A 22 -7.99 -3.06 -28.51
N ARG A 23 -9.18 -3.67 -28.36
CA ARG A 23 -9.42 -4.77 -27.41
C ARG A 23 -8.59 -6.02 -27.75
N ARG A 24 -8.52 -6.41 -29.04
CA ARG A 24 -7.67 -7.52 -29.52
C ARG A 24 -6.17 -7.28 -29.30
N LYS A 25 -5.74 -6.01 -29.40
CA LYS A 25 -4.34 -5.59 -29.15
C LYS A 25 -4.01 -5.46 -27.65
N GLY A 26 -4.92 -5.81 -26.75
CA GLY A 26 -4.69 -5.73 -25.31
C GLY A 26 -4.53 -4.29 -24.80
N GLN A 27 -5.04 -3.29 -25.54
CA GLN A 27 -5.07 -1.90 -25.08
C GLN A 27 -6.18 -1.74 -24.03
N VAL A 28 -5.98 -2.35 -22.86
CA VAL A 28 -6.79 -2.10 -21.68
C VAL A 28 -6.39 -0.71 -21.16
N PRO A 29 -7.33 0.23 -21.00
CA PRO A 29 -7.01 1.54 -20.44
C PRO A 29 -6.47 1.39 -19.02
N ARG A 30 -5.15 1.46 -18.87
CA ARG A 30 -4.47 1.51 -17.57
C ARG A 30 -4.54 2.92 -17.02
N SER A 31 -5.46 3.18 -16.11
CA SER A 31 -5.42 4.43 -15.35
C SER A 31 -4.48 4.26 -14.16
N ARG A 32 -3.26 4.78 -14.32
CA ARG A 32 -2.26 4.82 -13.24
C ARG A 32 -2.79 5.61 -12.03
N GLU A 33 -3.60 6.64 -12.30
CA GLU A 33 -4.25 7.46 -11.28
C GLU A 33 -5.28 6.67 -10.46
N LEU A 34 -6.07 5.79 -11.08
CA LEU A 34 -7.03 4.94 -10.36
C LEU A 34 -6.33 3.96 -9.41
N ASN A 35 -5.17 3.42 -9.79
CA ASN A 35 -4.41 2.53 -8.90
C ASN A 35 -3.92 3.28 -7.66
N THR A 36 -3.27 4.44 -7.86
CA THR A 36 -2.83 5.30 -6.76
C THR A 36 -3.98 5.71 -5.85
N MET A 37 -5.14 6.07 -6.42
CA MET A 37 -6.34 6.40 -5.64
C MET A 37 -6.84 5.22 -4.81
N ALA A 38 -6.95 4.04 -5.41
CA ALA A 38 -7.44 2.84 -4.72
C ALA A 38 -6.53 2.44 -3.54
N VAL A 39 -5.22 2.45 -3.75
CA VAL A 39 -4.23 2.14 -2.69
C VAL A 39 -4.26 3.20 -1.58
N THR A 40 -4.37 4.49 -1.94
CA THR A 40 -4.39 5.58 -0.95
C THR A 40 -5.67 5.52 -0.10
N LEU A 41 -6.84 5.43 -0.73
CA LEU A 41 -8.12 5.35 -0.03
C LEU A 41 -8.23 4.06 0.80
N GLY A 42 -7.84 2.91 0.23
CA GLY A 42 -7.80 1.64 0.94
C GLY A 42 -6.85 1.68 2.14
N GLY A 43 -5.70 2.34 2.01
CA GLY A 43 -4.76 2.56 3.11
C GLY A 43 -5.36 3.40 4.24
N VAL A 44 -6.03 4.51 3.93
CA VAL A 44 -6.71 5.34 4.94
C VAL A 44 -7.81 4.56 5.66
N ILE A 45 -8.65 3.83 4.92
CA ILE A 45 -9.70 2.99 5.52
C ILE A 45 -9.10 1.95 6.46
N THR A 46 -8.03 1.27 6.02
CA THR A 46 -7.32 0.27 6.83
C THR A 46 -6.73 0.90 8.10
N LEU A 47 -6.10 2.08 8.00
CA LEU A 47 -5.58 2.82 9.15
C LEU A 47 -6.69 3.15 10.15
N VAL A 48 -7.85 3.61 9.69
CA VAL A 48 -8.99 3.93 10.56
C VAL A 48 -9.51 2.67 11.25
N MET A 49 -9.67 1.56 10.52
CA MET A 49 -10.10 0.28 11.07
C MET A 49 -9.11 -0.28 12.11
N MET A 50 -7.81 -0.10 11.89
CA MET A 50 -6.74 -0.59 12.76
C MET A 50 -6.31 0.40 13.85
N SER A 51 -6.89 1.61 13.88
CA SER A 51 -6.50 2.68 14.80
C SER A 51 -6.56 2.25 16.27
N GLY A 52 -7.58 1.48 16.66
CA GLY A 52 -7.71 0.94 18.01
C GLY A 52 -6.60 -0.05 18.38
N HIS A 53 -6.17 -0.90 17.43
CA HIS A 53 -5.05 -1.81 17.63
C HIS A 53 -3.75 -1.01 17.83
N PHE A 54 -3.47 -0.05 16.96
CA PHE A 54 -2.29 0.81 17.09
C PHE A 54 -2.27 1.60 18.39
N ALA A 55 -3.40 2.18 18.79
CA ALA A 55 -3.50 2.92 20.04
C ALA A 55 -3.20 2.04 21.27
N LYS A 56 -3.69 0.79 21.25
CA LYS A 56 -3.45 -0.17 22.33
C LYS A 56 -1.97 -0.60 22.39
N GLU A 57 -1.42 -1.09 21.29
CA GLU A 57 -0.04 -1.56 21.23
C GLU A 57 0.97 -0.43 21.56
N LEU A 58 0.73 0.77 21.04
CA LEU A 58 1.58 1.92 21.36
C LEU A 58 1.52 2.27 22.85
N ARG A 59 0.33 2.23 23.46
CA ARG A 59 0.17 2.43 24.89
C ARG A 59 0.92 1.36 25.69
N ASP A 60 0.82 0.11 25.27
CA ASP A 60 1.46 -1.02 25.96
C ASP A 60 3.00 -0.88 25.90
N ILE A 61 3.57 -0.58 24.73
CA ILE A 61 5.01 -0.31 24.53
C ILE A 61 5.47 0.88 25.37
N MET A 62 4.72 1.98 25.39
CA MET A 62 5.07 3.15 26.20
C MET A 62 5.02 2.83 27.69
N SER A 63 3.97 2.12 28.13
CA SER A 63 3.82 1.76 29.54
C SER A 63 4.95 0.85 30.01
N SER A 64 5.29 -0.19 29.23
CA SER A 64 6.37 -1.12 29.56
C SER A 64 7.72 -0.43 29.54
N GLY A 65 7.96 0.48 28.59
CA GLY A 65 9.18 1.27 28.48
C GLY A 65 9.40 2.24 29.65
N PHE A 66 8.32 2.80 30.22
CA PHE A 66 8.41 3.71 31.36
C PHE A 66 8.29 3.03 32.73
N THR A 67 7.91 1.75 32.79
CA THR A 67 7.97 0.94 34.01
C THR A 67 9.24 0.10 34.04
N ILE A 68 10.25 0.60 34.75
CA ILE A 68 11.53 -0.10 34.98
C ILE A 68 11.53 -0.67 36.39
N SER A 69 11.78 -1.97 36.54
CA SER A 69 11.87 -2.61 37.85
C SER A 69 13.23 -2.34 38.50
N ARG A 70 13.29 -2.31 39.84
CA ARG A 70 14.54 -2.02 40.57
C ARG A 70 15.66 -3.03 40.29
N GLN A 71 15.30 -4.25 39.88
CA GLN A 71 16.23 -5.32 39.53
C GLN A 71 16.86 -5.10 38.15
N GLU A 72 16.10 -4.55 37.20
CA GLU A 72 16.57 -4.26 35.82
C GLU A 72 17.53 -3.06 35.77
N ILE A 73 17.46 -2.14 36.74
CA ILE A 73 18.33 -0.95 36.78
C ILE A 73 19.81 -1.33 36.95
N PHE A 74 20.08 -2.43 37.64
CA PHE A 74 21.45 -2.86 37.96
C PHE A 74 22.01 -3.87 36.95
N ASP A 75 21.24 -4.25 35.93
CA ASP A 75 21.65 -5.21 34.92
C ASP A 75 21.52 -4.63 33.50
N VAL A 76 22.66 -4.29 32.91
CA VAL A 76 22.75 -3.73 31.55
C VAL A 76 22.23 -4.72 30.50
N SER A 77 22.36 -6.03 30.72
CA SER A 77 21.84 -7.05 29.80
C SER A 77 20.32 -7.04 29.75
N SER A 78 19.66 -6.78 30.88
CA SER A 78 18.21 -6.65 30.98
C SER A 78 17.66 -5.44 30.20
N MET A 79 18.42 -4.33 30.13
CA MET A 79 18.05 -3.18 29.29
C MET A 79 18.06 -3.51 27.79
N LEU A 80 19.06 -4.28 27.31
CA LEU A 80 19.13 -4.69 25.91
C LEU A 80 17.96 -5.61 25.52
N VAL A 81 17.59 -6.55 26.38
CA VAL A 81 16.45 -7.45 26.15
C VAL A 81 15.17 -6.64 25.97
N ARG A 82 14.91 -5.68 26.87
CA ARG A 82 13.72 -4.80 26.79
C ARG A 82 13.67 -3.96 25.52
N LEU A 83 14.83 -3.48 25.05
CA LEU A 83 14.91 -2.78 23.77
C LEU A 83 14.50 -3.70 22.62
N THR A 84 15.00 -4.94 22.61
CA THR A 84 14.65 -5.91 21.56
C THR A 84 13.17 -6.31 21.60
N GLU A 85 12.58 -6.49 22.78
CA GLU A 85 11.15 -6.76 22.95
C GLU A 85 10.27 -5.60 22.48
N SER A 86 10.70 -4.37 22.74
CA SER A 86 10.01 -3.16 22.28
C SER A 86 10.05 -3.04 20.75
N LEU A 87 11.21 -3.31 20.14
CA LEU A 87 11.36 -3.33 18.69
C LEU A 87 10.52 -4.44 18.04
N GLN A 88 10.50 -5.63 18.63
CA GLN A 88 9.69 -6.74 18.16
C GLN A 88 8.19 -6.42 18.24
N SER A 89 7.74 -5.83 19.35
CA SER A 89 6.35 -5.42 19.53
C SER A 89 5.95 -4.35 18.51
N ALA A 90 6.79 -3.33 18.30
CA ALA A 90 6.55 -2.30 17.29
C ALA A 90 6.49 -2.89 15.87
N PHE A 91 7.35 -3.86 15.55
CA PHE A 91 7.33 -4.55 14.27
C PHE A 91 6.04 -5.37 14.09
N MET A 92 5.65 -6.16 15.09
CA MET A 92 4.42 -6.96 15.05
C MET A 92 3.16 -6.11 14.96
N MET A 93 3.17 -4.93 15.59
CA MET A 93 2.11 -3.94 15.48
C MET A 93 1.93 -3.44 14.03
N LEU A 94 3.03 -3.14 13.31
CA LEU A 94 2.97 -2.61 11.94
C LEU A 94 2.77 -3.68 10.86
N LEU A 95 3.23 -4.91 11.12
CA LEU A 95 3.17 -6.03 10.19
C LEU A 95 1.79 -6.25 9.53
N PRO A 96 0.67 -6.35 10.27
CA PRO A 96 -0.64 -6.60 9.68
C PRO A 96 -1.08 -5.47 8.74
N TYR A 97 -0.74 -4.22 9.03
CA TYR A 97 -1.04 -3.09 8.14
C TYR A 97 -0.28 -3.19 6.82
N PHE A 98 1.01 -3.51 6.87
CA PHE A 98 1.80 -3.70 5.66
C PHE A 98 1.30 -4.87 4.82
N LEU A 99 0.87 -5.98 5.43
CA LEU A 99 0.27 -7.09 4.71
C LEU A 99 -0.99 -6.66 3.95
N VAL A 100 -1.87 -5.88 4.59
CA VAL A 100 -3.07 -5.34 3.92
C VAL A 100 -2.68 -4.40 2.78
N MET A 101 -1.69 -3.54 2.96
CA MET A 101 -1.22 -2.64 1.89
C MET A 101 -0.63 -3.37 0.69
N VAL A 102 0.11 -4.46 0.92
CA VAL A 102 0.62 -5.33 -0.15
C VAL A 102 -0.55 -5.96 -0.91
N VAL A 103 -1.53 -6.52 -0.20
CA VAL A 103 -2.73 -7.09 -0.82
C VAL A 103 -3.48 -6.04 -1.63
N LEU A 104 -3.68 -4.83 -1.10
CA LEU A 104 -4.33 -3.73 -1.80
C LEU A 104 -3.57 -3.32 -3.07
N ALA A 105 -2.25 -3.19 -3.01
CA ALA A 105 -1.42 -2.83 -4.15
C ALA A 105 -1.45 -3.89 -5.27
N VAL A 106 -1.45 -5.18 -4.90
CA VAL A 106 -1.59 -6.28 -5.86
C VAL A 106 -3.00 -6.30 -6.44
N ALA A 107 -4.03 -6.22 -5.60
CA ALA A 107 -5.42 -6.26 -6.03
C ALA A 107 -5.77 -5.07 -6.94
N SER A 108 -5.33 -3.86 -6.60
CA SER A 108 -5.55 -2.67 -7.44
C SER A 108 -4.88 -2.81 -8.81
N SER A 109 -3.67 -3.37 -8.85
CA SER A 109 -2.95 -3.64 -10.10
C SER A 109 -3.69 -4.67 -10.97
N VAL A 110 -4.18 -5.75 -10.35
CA VAL A 110 -4.89 -6.83 -11.06
C VAL A 110 -6.24 -6.36 -11.60
N VAL A 111 -7.04 -5.68 -10.79
CA VAL A 111 -8.40 -5.24 -11.14
C VAL A 111 -8.40 -4.15 -12.20
N LEU A 112 -7.48 -3.17 -12.11
CA LEU A 112 -7.45 -2.02 -13.01
C LEU A 112 -6.56 -2.22 -14.25
N GLY A 113 -5.57 -3.12 -14.16
CA GLY A 113 -4.56 -3.31 -15.21
C GLY A 113 -4.61 -4.66 -15.93
N GLY A 114 -5.39 -5.62 -15.42
CA GLY A 114 -5.25 -7.04 -15.78
C GLY A 114 -3.91 -7.63 -15.31
N LEU A 115 -3.86 -8.94 -15.05
CA LEU A 115 -2.60 -9.65 -14.79
C LEU A 115 -1.71 -9.59 -16.04
N ALA A 116 -0.87 -8.57 -16.14
CA ALA A 116 0.26 -8.58 -17.06
C ALA A 116 1.38 -9.38 -16.39
N VAL A 117 1.23 -10.70 -16.37
CA VAL A 117 2.40 -11.57 -16.36
C VAL A 117 2.98 -11.43 -17.77
N SER A 118 3.97 -10.55 -17.89
CA SER A 118 4.84 -10.49 -19.06
C SER A 118 5.64 -11.77 -19.21
#